data_AF-A0A431U7I1-F1
#
_entry.id   AF-A0A431U7I1-F1
#
_cell.length_a   1.000
_cell.length_b   1.000
_cell.length_c   1.000
_cell.angle_alpha   90.00
_cell.angle_beta   90.00
_cell.angle_gamma   90.00
#
_symmetry.space_group_name_H-M   'P 1'
#
loop_
_entity.id
_entity.type
_entity.pdbx_description
1 polymer ?
#
loop_
_entity_poly.entity_id
_entity_poly.type
_entity_poly.pdbx_seq_one_letter_code
_entity_poly.pdbx_strand_id
1 'polypeptide(L)'
;MIAALIRSFRKSNELKRISKLMAKPIDRSNMSAMLAQMGQKDKLENELVALCLKDEGIRLVLDKHGADEADLKAIRDRLSLHGAGQWAGGHLVSASSIAYAAPLDYLLDIYKGPYGAEKEIWDSAAYRLVEYFERGETGEV
;
A
#
# COMPACT_ATOMS: atom_id res chain seq x y z
N MET A 1 0.53 -19.14 18.18
CA MET A 1 1.50 -19.04 17.08
C MET A 1 0.95 -19.54 15.74
N ILE A 2 0.46 -20.78 15.62
CA ILE A 2 -0.05 -21.34 14.35
C ILE A 2 -1.16 -20.48 13.71
N ALA A 3 -2.15 -20.05 14.49
CA ALA A 3 -3.24 -19.21 13.97
C ALA A 3 -2.77 -17.84 13.46
N ALA A 4 -1.74 -17.24 14.07
CA ALA A 4 -1.17 -15.97 13.63
C ALA A 4 -0.39 -16.13 12.31
N LEU A 5 0.36 -17.23 12.18
CA LEU A 5 1.04 -17.58 10.93
C LEU A 5 0.04 -17.81 9.79
N ILE A 6 -1.01 -18.59 10.01
CA ILE A 6 -2.06 -18.83 9.00
C ILE A 6 -2.72 -17.51 8.57
N ARG A 7 -3.02 -16.61 9.51
CA ARG A 7 -3.55 -15.28 9.19
C ARG A 7 -2.58 -14.46 8.35
N SER A 8 -1.29 -14.46 8.69
CA SER A 8 -0.24 -13.78 7.93
C SER A 8 -0.13 -14.33 6.50
N PHE A 9 -0.12 -15.66 6.33
CA PHE A 9 -0.09 -16.29 5.01
C PHE A 9 -1.34 -15.97 4.17
N ARG A 10 -2.53 -16.01 4.78
CA ARG A 10 -3.77 -15.64 4.09
C ARG A 10 -3.75 -14.18 3.63
N LYS A 11 -3.33 -13.26 4.51
CA LYS A 11 -3.18 -11.85 4.17
C LYS A 11 -2.18 -11.64 3.03
N SER A 12 -1.01 -12.28 3.09
CA SER A 12 0.00 -12.19 2.03
C SER A 12 -0.54 -12.69 0.68
N ASN A 13 -1.30 -13.79 0.67
CA ASN A 13 -1.91 -14.32 -0.55
C ASN A 13 -3.00 -13.40 -1.11
N GLU A 14 -3.88 -12.87 -0.25
CA GLU A 14 -4.91 -11.92 -0.65
C GLU A 14 -4.30 -10.63 -1.20
N LEU A 15 -3.28 -10.08 -0.51
CA LEU A 15 -2.53 -8.91 -0.96
C LEU A 15 -1.90 -9.15 -2.33
N LYS A 16 -1.18 -10.28 -2.52
CA LYS A 16 -0.59 -10.64 -3.83
C LYS A 16 -1.63 -10.70 -4.94
N ARG A 17 -2.82 -11.26 -4.67
CA ARG A 17 -3.91 -11.30 -5.65
C ARG A 17 -4.37 -9.88 -6.00
N ILE A 18 -4.65 -9.06 -5.00
CA ILE A 18 -5.12 -7.67 -5.19
C ILE A 18 -4.07 -6.87 -5.97
N SER A 19 -2.80 -6.91 -5.55
CA SER A 19 -1.67 -6.23 -6.21
C SER A 19 -1.54 -6.61 -7.68
N LYS A 20 -1.64 -7.90 -8.02
CA LYS A 20 -1.60 -8.37 -9.42
C LYS A 20 -2.73 -7.80 -10.26
N LEU A 21 -3.92 -7.67 -9.68
CA LEU A 21 -5.08 -7.11 -10.38
C LEU A 21 -4.95 -5.59 -10.55
N MET A 22 -4.45 -4.88 -9.54
CA MET A 22 -4.25 -3.43 -9.59
C MET A 22 -3.18 -3.01 -10.60
N ALA A 23 -2.14 -3.81 -10.77
CA ALA A 23 -1.04 -3.53 -11.69
C ALA A 23 -1.36 -3.85 -13.16
N LYS A 24 -2.57 -4.32 -13.48
CA LYS A 24 -2.96 -4.57 -14.87
C LYS A 24 -2.93 -3.28 -15.69
N PRO A 25 -2.33 -3.29 -16.89
CA PRO A 25 -2.32 -2.11 -17.75
C PRO A 25 -3.75 -1.73 -18.15
N ILE A 26 -3.99 -0.42 -18.24
CA ILE A 26 -5.30 0.08 -18.67
C ILE A 26 -5.45 -0.21 -20.17
N ASP A 27 -6.54 -0.89 -20.53
CA ASP A 27 -6.94 -1.05 -21.92
C ASP A 27 -7.49 0.28 -22.44
N ARG A 28 -6.76 0.88 -23.38
CA ARG A 28 -7.09 2.18 -23.99
C ARG A 28 -7.76 2.04 -25.35
N SER A 29 -8.14 0.81 -25.74
CA SER A 29 -8.74 0.55 -27.06
C SER A 29 -10.09 1.24 -27.25
N ASN A 30 -10.89 1.38 -26.19
CA ASN A 30 -12.13 2.14 -26.21
C ASN A 30 -12.50 2.70 -24.82
N MET A 31 -13.31 3.77 -24.81
CA MET A 31 -13.71 4.48 -23.59
C MET A 31 -14.51 3.61 -22.61
N SER A 32 -15.34 2.68 -23.12
CA SER A 32 -16.16 1.80 -22.28
C SER A 32 -15.31 0.82 -21.48
N ALA A 33 -14.32 0.19 -22.13
CA ALA A 33 -13.35 -0.70 -21.49
C ALA A 33 -12.52 0.05 -20.44
N MET A 34 -12.09 1.27 -20.75
CA MET A 34 -11.37 2.13 -19.80
C MET A 34 -12.20 2.43 -18.55
N LEU A 35 -13.47 2.87 -18.71
CA LEU A 35 -14.37 3.16 -17.59
C LEU A 35 -14.65 1.92 -16.74
N ALA A 36 -14.88 0.76 -17.37
CA ALA A 36 -15.10 -0.50 -16.67
C ALA A 36 -13.89 -0.90 -15.81
N GLN A 37 -12.67 -0.67 -16.33
CA GLN A 37 -11.44 -0.92 -15.59
C GLN A 37 -11.21 0.07 -14.45
N MET A 38 -11.59 1.35 -14.60
CA MET A 38 -11.54 2.32 -13.50
C MET A 38 -12.44 1.87 -12.35
N GLY A 39 -13.69 1.50 -12.64
CA GLY A 39 -14.60 0.96 -11.62
C GLY A 39 -14.10 -0.36 -10.99
N GLN A 40 -13.30 -1.15 -11.71
CA GLN A 40 -12.64 -2.32 -11.14
C GLN A 40 -11.48 -1.93 -10.20
N LYS A 41 -10.71 -0.90 -10.54
CA LYS A 41 -9.62 -0.39 -9.69
C LYS A 41 -10.14 0.13 -8.36
N ASP A 42 -11.24 0.89 -8.37
CA ASP A 42 -11.86 1.41 -7.14
C ASP A 42 -12.32 0.26 -6.22
N LYS A 43 -12.87 -0.81 -6.80
CA LYS A 43 -13.24 -2.02 -6.04
C LYS A 43 -12.04 -2.70 -5.40
N LEU A 44 -10.95 -2.86 -6.16
CA LEU A 44 -9.71 -3.49 -5.67
C LEU A 44 -9.04 -2.67 -4.58
N GLU A 45 -9.11 -1.35 -4.68
CA GLU A 45 -8.63 -0.44 -3.67
C GLU A 45 -9.43 -0.55 -2.37
N ASN A 46 -10.76 -0.52 -2.44
CA ASN A 46 -11.60 -0.74 -1.27
C ASN A 46 -11.33 -2.12 -0.65
N GLU A 47 -11.07 -3.14 -1.48
CA GLU A 47 -10.69 -4.48 -1.02
C GLU A 47 -9.32 -4.48 -0.30
N LEU A 48 -8.34 -3.74 -0.82
CA LEU A 48 -7.02 -3.57 -0.19
C LEU A 48 -7.15 -2.91 1.19
N VAL A 49 -7.90 -1.82 1.28
CA VAL A 49 -8.13 -1.11 2.53
C VAL A 49 -8.85 -2.01 3.54
N ALA A 50 -9.92 -2.71 3.11
CA ALA A 50 -10.62 -3.65 3.98
C ALA A 50 -9.70 -4.79 4.46
N LEU A 51 -8.76 -5.24 3.64
CA LEU A 51 -7.73 -6.20 4.05
C LEU A 51 -6.80 -5.61 5.13
N CYS A 52 -6.38 -4.35 4.98
CA CYS A 52 -5.54 -3.66 5.94
C CYS A 52 -6.25 -3.50 7.30
N LEU A 53 -7.50 -3.05 7.30
CA LEU A 53 -8.29 -2.82 8.52
C LEU A 53 -8.63 -4.10 9.29
N LYS A 54 -8.63 -5.26 8.64
CA LYS A 54 -8.79 -6.57 9.31
C LYS A 54 -7.56 -7.00 10.11
N ASP A 55 -6.41 -6.39 9.85
CA ASP A 55 -5.16 -6.70 10.53
C ASP A 55 -5.03 -5.87 11.82
N GLU A 56 -4.83 -6.55 12.94
CA GLU A 56 -4.69 -5.90 14.25
C GLU A 56 -3.43 -5.03 14.36
N GLY A 57 -2.30 -5.46 13.77
CA GLY A 57 -1.08 -4.67 13.77
C GLY A 57 -1.23 -3.38 12.97
N ILE A 58 -1.96 -3.43 11.85
CA ILE A 58 -2.30 -2.23 11.08
C ILE A 58 -3.22 -1.30 11.88
N ARG A 59 -4.27 -1.83 12.52
CA ARG A 59 -5.17 -1.01 13.35
C ARG A 59 -4.42 -0.30 14.49
N LEU A 60 -3.51 -1.00 15.17
CA LEU A 60 -2.69 -0.40 16.22
C LEU A 60 -1.82 0.76 15.71
N VAL A 61 -1.25 0.62 14.51
CA VAL A 61 -0.49 1.70 13.87
C VAL A 61 -1.41 2.87 13.50
N LEU A 62 -2.58 2.62 12.93
CA LEU A 62 -3.54 3.68 12.63
C LEU A 62 -3.97 4.43 13.89
N ASP A 63 -4.30 3.70 14.95
CA ASP A 63 -4.72 4.27 16.24
C ASP A 63 -3.60 5.12 16.86
N LYS A 64 -2.34 4.65 16.81
CA LYS A 64 -1.14 5.39 17.26
C LYS A 64 -1.04 6.78 16.60
N HIS A 65 -1.41 6.87 15.33
CA HIS A 65 -1.28 8.09 14.52
C HIS A 65 -2.57 8.90 14.37
N GLY A 66 -3.69 8.44 14.97
CA GLY A 66 -5.00 9.04 14.74
C GLY A 66 -5.39 9.04 13.25
N ALA A 67 -5.04 7.97 12.54
CA ALA A 67 -5.25 7.83 11.10
C ALA A 67 -6.43 6.91 10.78
N ASP A 68 -7.00 7.06 9.59
CA ASP A 68 -8.19 6.33 9.17
C ASP A 68 -8.06 5.67 7.78
N GLU A 69 -9.17 5.14 7.27
CA GLU A 69 -9.25 4.55 5.94
C GLU A 69 -8.91 5.55 4.83
N ALA A 70 -9.31 6.81 4.95
CA ALA A 70 -9.04 7.82 3.93
C ALA A 70 -7.54 8.12 3.86
N ASP A 71 -6.86 8.13 5.01
CA ASP A 71 -5.41 8.29 5.08
C ASP A 71 -4.67 7.13 4.38
N LEU A 72 -5.12 5.88 4.54
CA LEU A 72 -4.53 4.73 3.83
C LEU A 72 -4.59 4.90 2.31
N LYS A 73 -5.74 5.34 1.78
CA LYS A 73 -5.93 5.59 0.34
C LYS A 73 -5.00 6.69 -0.14
N ALA A 74 -5.01 7.82 0.58
CA ALA A 74 -4.19 8.99 0.26
C ALA A 74 -2.69 8.66 0.24
N ILE A 75 -2.18 7.94 1.24
CA ILE A 75 -0.77 7.52 1.31
C ILE A 75 -0.42 6.61 0.12
N ARG A 76 -1.26 5.62 -0.19
CA ARG A 76 -1.02 4.69 -1.31
C ARG A 76 -1.03 5.42 -2.65
N ASP A 77 -1.95 6.35 -2.87
CA ASP A 77 -2.00 7.15 -4.09
C ASP A 77 -0.77 8.04 -4.22
N ARG A 78 -0.37 8.67 -3.12
CA ARG A 78 0.83 9.50 -3.08
C ARG A 78 2.06 8.68 -3.42
N LEU A 79 2.28 7.55 -2.76
CA LEU A 79 3.38 6.65 -3.13
C LEU A 79 3.35 6.26 -4.61
N SER A 80 2.17 5.99 -5.15
CA SER A 80 2.02 5.62 -6.56
C SER A 80 2.45 6.76 -7.50
N LEU A 81 2.11 8.00 -7.17
CA LEU A 81 2.53 9.21 -7.91
C LEU A 81 4.03 9.48 -7.80
N HIS A 82 4.64 9.14 -6.67
CA HIS A 82 6.06 9.33 -6.39
C HIS A 82 6.94 8.14 -6.83
N GLY A 83 6.40 7.22 -7.64
CA GLY A 83 7.17 6.14 -8.26
C GLY A 83 7.14 4.81 -7.50
N ALA A 84 6.53 4.73 -6.32
CA ALA A 84 6.29 3.48 -5.60
C ALA A 84 5.05 2.71 -6.10
N GLY A 85 4.46 3.10 -7.24
CA GLY A 85 3.39 2.36 -7.92
C GLY A 85 3.88 1.14 -8.71
N GLN A 86 5.12 0.72 -8.51
CA GLN A 86 5.81 -0.31 -9.28
C GLN A 86 5.98 -1.62 -8.48
N TRP A 87 6.46 -2.66 -9.17
CA TRP A 87 6.82 -3.93 -8.56
C TRP A 87 8.29 -3.94 -8.12
N ALA A 88 8.55 -4.34 -6.88
CA ALA A 88 9.90 -4.57 -6.36
C ALA A 88 9.88 -5.74 -5.38
N GLY A 89 10.85 -6.67 -5.44
CA GLY A 89 10.92 -7.81 -4.52
C GLY A 89 9.68 -8.72 -4.48
N GLY A 90 8.85 -8.73 -5.53
CA GLY A 90 7.58 -9.48 -5.55
C GLY A 90 6.40 -8.76 -4.89
N HIS A 91 6.53 -7.46 -4.63
CA HIS A 91 5.51 -6.59 -4.03
C HIS A 91 5.13 -5.46 -4.98
N LEU A 92 3.83 -5.15 -5.09
CA LEU A 92 3.40 -3.83 -5.54
C LEU A 92 3.66 -2.89 -4.35
N VAL A 93 4.65 -2.01 -4.48
CA VAL A 93 5.25 -1.31 -3.33
C VAL A 93 4.21 -0.45 -2.61
N SER A 94 3.45 0.39 -3.32
CA SER A 94 2.43 1.25 -2.70
C SER A 94 1.36 0.47 -1.94
N ALA A 95 0.89 -0.65 -2.48
CA ALA A 95 -0.10 -1.50 -1.82
C ALA A 95 0.49 -2.25 -0.62
N SER A 96 1.72 -2.75 -0.75
CA SER A 96 2.38 -3.49 0.34
C SER A 96 2.77 -2.57 1.49
N SER A 97 3.15 -1.33 1.20
CA SER A 97 3.57 -0.36 2.21
C SER A 97 2.45 -0.01 3.19
N ILE A 98 1.20 0.09 2.72
CA ILE A 98 0.06 0.32 3.62
C ILE A 98 -0.45 -0.97 4.29
N ALA A 99 -0.02 -2.14 3.80
CA ALA A 99 -0.45 -3.45 4.29
C ALA A 99 0.53 -4.07 5.31
N TYR A 100 1.69 -3.48 5.57
CA TYR A 100 2.62 -3.94 6.61
C TYR A 100 2.84 -2.84 7.65
N ALA A 101 2.89 -3.23 8.93
CA ALA A 101 2.88 -2.29 10.05
C ALA A 101 4.07 -1.33 10.03
N ALA A 102 5.32 -1.82 9.90
CA ALA A 102 6.49 -0.96 9.94
C ALA A 102 6.58 0.03 8.75
N PRO A 103 6.36 -0.39 7.49
CA PRO A 103 6.24 0.57 6.39
C PRO A 103 5.12 1.59 6.55
N LEU A 104 3.96 1.16 7.07
CA LEU A 104 2.84 2.08 7.32
C LEU A 104 3.17 3.08 8.43
N ASP A 105 3.82 2.64 9.51
CA ASP A 105 4.22 3.48 10.64
C ASP A 105 5.17 4.60 10.16
N TYR A 106 6.21 4.21 9.41
CA TYR A 106 7.14 5.14 8.76
C TYR A 106 6.43 6.18 7.86
N LEU A 107 5.45 5.73 7.07
CA LEU A 107 4.71 6.62 6.18
C LEU A 107 3.76 7.56 6.92
N LEU A 108 3.18 7.11 8.03
CA LEU A 108 2.30 7.94 8.84
C LEU A 108 3.07 9.01 9.61
N ASP A 109 4.29 8.70 10.08
CA ASP A 109 5.20 9.71 10.65
C ASP A 109 5.48 10.83 9.64
N ILE A 110 5.70 10.49 8.37
CA ILE A 110 5.86 11.49 7.29
C ILE A 110 4.55 12.23 7.05
N TYR A 111 3.46 11.49 6.82
CA TYR A 111 2.19 12.05 6.35
C TYR A 111 1.52 12.97 7.38
N LYS A 112 1.59 12.62 8.67
CA LYS A 112 1.06 13.44 9.77
C LYS A 112 2.09 14.42 10.34
N GLY A 113 3.36 14.27 9.98
CA GLY A 113 4.46 15.14 10.38
C GLY A 113 4.48 16.50 9.66
N PRO A 114 5.38 17.41 10.08
CA PRO A 114 5.45 18.78 9.54
C PRO A 114 5.84 18.83 8.05
N TYR A 115 6.46 17.77 7.54
CA TYR A 115 6.93 17.67 6.15
C TYR A 115 6.01 16.84 5.25
N GLY A 116 4.82 16.48 5.73
CA GLY A 116 3.89 15.62 5.03
C GLY A 116 3.43 16.17 3.67
N ALA A 117 3.61 17.46 3.38
CA ALA A 117 3.31 18.05 2.08
C ALA A 117 4.49 18.08 1.09
N GLU A 118 5.72 17.86 1.55
CA GLU A 118 6.93 18.12 0.76
C GLU A 118 7.24 17.03 -0.27
N LYS A 119 7.35 17.41 -1.54
CA LYS A 119 7.51 16.46 -2.65
C LYS A 119 8.77 15.60 -2.49
N GLU A 120 9.89 16.22 -2.11
CA GLU A 120 11.20 15.61 -2.00
C GLU A 120 11.23 14.51 -0.91
N ILE A 121 10.47 14.71 0.17
CA ILE A 121 10.31 13.71 1.23
C ILE A 121 9.58 12.48 0.70
N TRP A 122 8.51 12.69 -0.08
CA TRP A 122 7.76 11.59 -0.68
C TRP A 122 8.51 10.86 -1.79
N ASP A 123 9.31 11.58 -2.59
CA ASP A 123 10.23 10.96 -3.57
C ASP A 123 11.25 10.06 -2.84
N SER A 124 11.83 10.56 -1.76
CA SER A 124 12.81 9.82 -0.95
C SER A 124 12.18 8.61 -0.26
N ALA A 125 10.98 8.76 0.31
CA ALA A 125 10.23 7.67 0.92
C ALA A 125 9.84 6.59 -0.09
N ALA A 126 9.40 6.98 -1.29
CA ALA A 126 9.09 6.04 -2.36
C ALA A 126 10.32 5.25 -2.79
N TYR A 127 11.47 5.93 -3.00
CA TYR A 127 12.73 5.26 -3.31
C TYR A 127 13.15 4.28 -2.21
N ARG A 128 13.14 4.73 -0.94
CA ARG A 128 13.49 3.90 0.22
C ARG A 128 12.64 2.65 0.32
N LEU A 129 11.33 2.77 0.11
CA LEU A 129 10.41 1.63 0.16
C LEU A 129 10.61 0.67 -1.01
N VAL A 130 10.91 1.18 -2.21
CA VAL A 130 11.30 0.32 -3.34
C VAL A 130 12.53 -0.51 -2.96
N GLU A 131 13.59 0.10 -2.43
CA GLU A 131 14.79 -0.62 -1.98
C GLU A 131 14.49 -1.61 -0.84
N TYR A 132 13.68 -1.20 0.14
CA TYR A 132 13.27 -2.04 1.28
C TYR A 132 12.66 -3.36 0.79
N PHE A 133 11.67 -3.28 -0.12
CA PHE A 133 11.03 -4.47 -0.65
C PHE A 133 11.93 -5.24 -1.61
N GLU A 134 12.71 -4.56 -2.46
CA GLU A 134 13.64 -5.20 -3.38
C GLU A 134 14.69 -6.05 -2.66
N ARG A 135 15.25 -5.53 -1.57
CA ARG A 135 16.24 -6.21 -0.74
C ARG A 135 15.65 -7.23 0.23
N GLY A 136 14.33 -7.29 0.35
CA GLY A 136 13.64 -8.18 1.28
C GLY A 136 13.89 -7.83 2.74
N GLU A 137 14.07 -6.55 3.04
CA GLU A 137 14.28 -6.06 4.40
C GLU A 137 13.05 -6.33 5.30
N THR A 138 13.30 -6.44 6.60
CA THR A 138 12.26 -6.68 7.60
C THR A 138 12.49 -5.82 8.83
N GLY A 139 11.44 -5.22 9.37
CA GLY A 139 11.52 -4.39 10.57
C GLY A 139 11.37 -2.92 10.23
N GLU A 140 12.08 -2.06 10.94
CA GLU A 140 12.07 -0.61 10.71
C GLU A 140 12.52 -0.26 9.28
N VAL A 141 11.92 0.80 8.73
CA VAL A 141 12.21 1.34 7.38
C VAL A 141 13.16 2.51 7.49
#